data_AF-A0A554LA65-F1
#
_entry.id   AF-A0A554LA65-F1
#
_cell.length_a   1.000
_cell.length_b   1.000
_cell.length_c   1.000
_cell.angle_alpha   90.00
_cell.angle_beta   90.00
_cell.angle_gamma   90.00
#
_symmetry.space_group_name_H-M   'P 1'
#
loop_
_entity.id
_entity.type
_entity.pdbx_description
1 polymer ?
#
loop_
_entity_poly.entity_id
_entity_poly.type
_entity_poly.pdbx_seq_one_letter_code
_entity_poly.pdbx_strand_id
1 'polypeptide(L)'
;MWFETGTEGVCWVFYEKGKRGWSAFNQIEKGDRLKVYDENGKVVFDGIIKPDSKIGWQAYLRNPGHGQPVALGFRIHWTQKGWKPDDWARLFIRKKGEKLLRAELTKCKNK
;
A
#
# COMPACT_ATOMS: atom_id res chain seq x y z
N MET A 1 9.38 -1.14 -0.38
CA MET A 1 8.65 -1.63 -1.57
C MET A 1 9.21 -2.99 -1.91
N TRP A 2 8.35 -3.99 -2.07
CA TRP A 2 8.76 -5.32 -2.52
C TRP A 2 7.97 -5.66 -3.78
N PHE A 3 8.64 -6.32 -4.73
CA PHE A 3 8.14 -6.65 -6.06
C PHE A 3 8.51 -8.09 -6.36
N GLU A 4 7.53 -8.95 -6.60
CA GLU A 4 7.74 -10.37 -6.90
C GLU A 4 7.01 -10.75 -8.18
N THR A 5 7.74 -11.28 -9.17
CA THR A 5 7.17 -11.79 -10.42
C THR A 5 6.42 -13.10 -10.13
N GLY A 6 5.10 -13.11 -10.37
CA GLY A 6 4.13 -14.12 -9.88
C GLY A 6 2.97 -13.46 -9.12
N THR A 7 3.26 -12.29 -8.54
CA THR A 7 2.30 -11.31 -7.99
C THR A 7 2.60 -9.98 -8.68
N GLU A 8 2.29 -9.82 -9.98
CA GLU A 8 2.80 -8.74 -10.85
C GLU A 8 2.34 -7.31 -10.50
N GLY A 9 2.48 -6.88 -9.24
CA GLY A 9 2.08 -5.59 -8.72
C GLY A 9 2.75 -5.26 -7.38
N VAL A 10 2.76 -3.97 -7.04
CA VAL A 10 3.30 -3.48 -5.77
C VAL A 10 2.37 -3.88 -4.63
N CYS A 11 2.96 -4.48 -3.59
CA CYS A 11 2.29 -4.82 -2.35
C CYS A 11 2.58 -3.80 -1.24
N TRP A 12 1.53 -3.39 -0.53
CA TRP A 12 1.66 -2.53 0.64
C TRP A 12 2.11 -3.33 1.86
N VAL A 13 3.26 -2.95 2.40
CA VAL A 13 3.87 -3.58 3.57
C VAL A 13 4.27 -2.51 4.58
N PHE A 14 4.07 -2.83 5.85
CA PHE A 14 4.57 -2.07 6.97
C PHE A 14 5.92 -2.64 7.40
N TYR A 15 6.95 -1.79 7.45
CA TYR A 15 8.27 -2.18 7.92
C TYR A 15 8.41 -1.86 9.42
N GLU A 16 8.62 -2.89 10.24
CA GLU A 16 8.77 -2.75 11.67
C GLU A 16 10.21 -2.38 12.05
N LYS A 17 10.37 -1.17 12.61
CA LYS A 17 11.66 -0.68 13.07
C LYS A 17 12.23 -1.61 14.16
N GLY A 18 13.47 -2.05 13.98
CA GLY A 18 14.19 -2.89 14.94
C GLY A 18 14.23 -4.37 14.56
N LYS A 19 13.40 -4.81 13.61
CA LYS A 19 13.49 -6.16 13.01
C LYS A 19 14.36 -6.13 11.75
N ARG A 20 14.91 -7.28 11.35
CA ARG A 20 15.74 -7.44 10.16
C ARG A 20 15.23 -8.57 9.28
N GLY A 21 15.49 -8.47 7.98
CA GLY A 21 15.07 -9.47 7.01
C GLY A 21 13.54 -9.58 6.88
N TRP A 22 13.06 -10.75 6.48
CA TRP A 22 11.66 -11.00 6.16
C TRP A 22 10.70 -10.75 7.33
N SER A 23 11.13 -10.98 8.56
CA SER A 23 10.29 -10.78 9.76
C SER A 23 10.02 -9.31 10.08
N ALA A 24 10.70 -8.38 9.42
CA ALA A 24 10.44 -6.95 9.55
C ALA A 24 9.26 -6.49 8.69
N PHE A 25 8.85 -7.27 7.69
CA PHE A 25 7.78 -6.90 6.79
C PHE A 25 6.45 -7.48 7.27
N ASN A 26 5.52 -6.61 7.59
CA ASN A 26 4.15 -6.97 7.92
C ASN A 26 3.25 -6.59 6.76
N GLN A 27 2.57 -7.57 6.16
CA GLN A 27 1.58 -7.27 5.14
C GLN A 27 0.38 -6.53 5.75
N ILE A 28 -0.04 -5.47 5.06
CA ILE A 28 -1.21 -4.68 5.44
C ILE A 28 -2.44 -5.37 4.87
N GLU A 29 -3.40 -5.68 5.74
CA GLU A 29 -4.56 -6.50 5.40
C GLU A 29 -5.88 -5.77 5.71
N LYS A 30 -6.98 -6.27 5.13
CA LYS A 30 -8.32 -5.75 5.40
C LYS A 30 -8.62 -5.85 6.90
N GLY A 31 -9.09 -4.75 7.48
CA GLY A 31 -9.46 -4.69 8.90
C GLY A 31 -8.35 -4.15 9.80
N ASP A 32 -7.09 -4.15 9.37
CA ASP A 32 -6.01 -3.49 10.10
C ASP A 32 -6.31 -2.01 10.28
N ARG A 33 -5.87 -1.42 11.39
CA ARG A 33 -5.84 0.04 11.55
C ARG A 33 -4.45 0.54 11.20
N LEU A 34 -4.38 1.47 10.26
CA LEU A 34 -3.14 2.13 9.87
C LEU A 34 -3.25 3.62 10.17
N LYS A 35 -2.20 4.18 10.76
CA LYS A 35 -2.03 5.61 10.98
C LYS A 35 -0.72 6.06 10.37
N VAL A 36 -0.75 7.04 9.47
CA VAL A 36 0.42 7.54 8.73
C VAL A 36 0.64 9.00 9.04
N TYR A 37 1.90 9.35 9.28
CA TYR A 37 2.34 10.69 9.60
C TYR A 37 3.17 11.25 8.44
N ASP A 38 2.99 12.53 8.11
CA ASP A 38 3.90 13.23 7.21
C ASP A 38 5.27 13.50 7.86
N GLU A 39 6.15 14.14 7.11
CA GLU A 39 7.51 14.46 7.57
C GLU A 39 7.54 15.46 8.73
N ASN A 40 6.45 16.21 8.96
CA ASN A 40 6.29 17.16 10.07
C ASN A 40 5.56 16.53 11.27
N GLY A 41 5.19 15.25 11.19
CA GLY A 41 4.45 14.54 12.23
C GLY A 41 2.94 14.78 12.21
N LYS A 42 2.39 15.41 11.17
CA LYS A 42 0.94 15.56 10.99
C LYS A 42 0.35 14.26 10.48
N VAL A 43 -0.82 13.88 11.01
CA VAL A 43 -1.55 12.70 10.53
C VAL A 43 -2.12 12.97 9.13
N VAL A 44 -1.70 12.16 8.16
CA VAL A 44 -2.21 12.21 6.77
C VAL A 44 -3.16 11.06 6.45
N PHE A 45 -3.16 10.02 7.27
CA PHE A 45 -4.14 8.94 7.25
C PHE A 45 -4.30 8.37 8.66
N ASP A 46 -5.54 8.12 9.09
CA ASP A 46 -5.85 7.36 10.30
C ASP A 46 -7.19 6.65 10.06
N GLY A 47 -7.13 5.34 9.86
CA GLY A 47 -8.33 4.60 9.51
C GLY A 47 -8.14 3.09 9.41
N ILE A 48 -9.28 2.43 9.23
CA ILE A 48 -9.34 0.99 8.97
C ILE A 48 -9.08 0.73 7.48
N ILE A 49 -8.20 -0.22 7.21
CA ILE A 49 -7.87 -0.68 5.86
C ILE A 49 -9.08 -1.37 5.26
N LYS A 50 -9.53 -0.83 4.12
CA LYS A 50 -10.66 -1.31 3.33
C LYS A 50 -10.16 -1.43 1.88
N PRO A 51 -9.49 -2.55 1.53
CA PRO A 51 -8.94 -2.74 0.19
C PRO A 51 -10.03 -2.70 -0.88
N ASP A 52 -9.73 -2.03 -1.98
CA ASP A 52 -10.56 -1.95 -3.18
C ASP A 52 -9.68 -2.21 -4.40
N SER A 53 -9.98 -3.30 -5.13
CA SER A 53 -9.25 -3.72 -6.33
C SER A 53 -9.87 -3.18 -7.63
N LYS A 54 -10.93 -2.37 -7.55
CA LYS A 54 -11.63 -1.80 -8.70
C LYS A 54 -11.25 -0.35 -8.98
N ILE A 55 -10.94 0.43 -7.94
CA ILE A 55 -10.52 1.83 -8.11
C ILE A 55 -9.16 1.86 -8.82
N GLY A 56 -9.07 2.63 -9.91
CA GLY A 56 -7.86 2.72 -10.73
C GLY A 56 -7.57 1.49 -11.59
N TRP A 57 -8.52 0.57 -11.74
CA TRP A 57 -8.34 -0.66 -12.51
C TRP A 57 -8.03 -0.37 -13.99
N GLN A 58 -7.02 -1.06 -14.51
CA GLN A 58 -6.66 -1.04 -15.93
C GLN A 58 -6.40 -2.45 -16.43
N ALA A 59 -6.94 -2.74 -17.62
CA ALA A 59 -6.72 -4.00 -18.32
C ALA A 59 -5.24 -4.21 -18.68
N TYR A 60 -4.84 -5.47 -18.83
CA TYR A 60 -3.57 -5.80 -19.47
C TYR A 60 -3.69 -5.62 -20.98
N LEU A 61 -2.71 -4.95 -21.59
CA LEU A 61 -2.67 -4.69 -23.04
C LEU A 61 -2.83 -5.96 -23.89
N ARG A 62 -2.26 -7.08 -23.43
CA ARG A 62 -2.25 -8.37 -24.16
C ARG A 62 -3.30 -9.38 -23.67
N ASN A 63 -4.09 -9.05 -22.65
CA ASN A 63 -5.12 -9.95 -22.12
C ASN A 63 -6.35 -9.16 -21.64
N PRO A 64 -7.14 -8.61 -22.59
CA PRO A 64 -8.33 -7.82 -22.27
C PRO A 64 -9.37 -8.71 -21.58
N GLY A 65 -9.60 -8.46 -20.30
CA GLY A 65 -10.42 -9.31 -19.41
C GLY A 65 -9.75 -9.52 -18.05
N HIS A 66 -8.42 -9.40 -18.03
CA HIS A 66 -7.63 -9.39 -16.81
C HIS A 66 -6.97 -8.02 -16.64
N GLY A 67 -6.76 -7.62 -15.39
CA GLY A 67 -6.16 -6.33 -15.08
C GLY A 67 -6.02 -6.14 -13.57
N GLN A 68 -5.52 -4.98 -13.20
CA GLN A 68 -5.32 -4.61 -11.80
C GLN A 68 -5.32 -3.09 -11.66
N PRO A 69 -5.51 -2.56 -10.44
CA PRO A 69 -5.31 -1.16 -10.16
C PRO A 69 -3.94 -0.65 -10.59
N VAL A 70 -3.91 0.59 -11.06
CA VAL A 70 -2.70 1.32 -11.41
C VAL A 70 -2.66 2.63 -10.64
N ALA A 71 -1.50 2.93 -10.05
CA ALA A 71 -1.22 4.20 -9.37
C ALA A 71 0.23 4.61 -9.60
N LEU A 72 0.46 5.90 -9.87
CA LEU A 72 1.79 6.48 -10.15
C LEU A 72 2.55 5.73 -11.27
N GLY A 73 1.82 5.15 -12.22
CA GLY A 73 2.38 4.31 -13.30
C GLY A 73 2.75 2.88 -12.89
N PHE A 74 2.54 2.49 -11.64
CA PHE A 74 2.75 1.14 -11.14
C PHE A 74 1.44 0.38 -11.05
N ARG A 75 1.51 -0.90 -11.39
CA ARG A 75 0.46 -1.87 -11.09
C ARG A 75 0.50 -2.21 -9.60
N ILE A 76 -0.64 -2.19 -8.91
CA ILE A 76 -0.74 -2.35 -7.45
C ILE A 76 -1.83 -3.35 -7.09
N HIS A 77 -1.67 -4.04 -5.96
CA HIS A 77 -2.59 -5.11 -5.59
C HIS A 77 -3.99 -4.64 -5.11
N TRP A 78 -4.11 -3.41 -4.59
CA TRP A 78 -5.36 -2.78 -4.15
C TRP A 78 -5.13 -1.30 -3.79
N THR A 79 -6.22 -0.54 -3.69
CA THR A 79 -6.28 0.85 -3.18
C THR A 79 -7.15 0.93 -1.93
N GLN A 80 -7.03 2.00 -1.14
CA GLN A 80 -7.95 2.22 -0.02
C GLN A 80 -9.29 2.77 -0.52
N LYS A 81 -10.41 2.15 -0.10
CA LYS A 81 -11.75 2.64 -0.43
C LYS A 81 -11.91 4.12 -0.05
N GLY A 82 -12.36 4.92 -1.02
CA GLY A 82 -12.56 6.37 -0.86
C GLY A 82 -11.33 7.23 -1.12
N TRP A 83 -10.21 6.63 -1.51
CA TRP A 83 -9.00 7.35 -1.93
C TRP A 83 -8.82 7.31 -3.45
N LYS A 84 -8.19 8.35 -4.00
CA LYS A 84 -7.64 8.28 -5.35
C LYS A 84 -6.43 7.34 -5.36
N PRO A 85 -6.22 6.53 -6.42
CA PRO A 85 -5.11 5.58 -6.47
C PRO A 85 -3.75 6.20 -6.17
N ASP A 86 -3.45 7.34 -6.80
CA ASP A 86 -2.16 8.03 -6.67
C ASP A 86 -1.95 8.62 -5.28
N ASP A 87 -2.99 9.19 -4.66
CA ASP A 87 -2.90 9.75 -3.31
C ASP A 87 -2.64 8.65 -2.28
N TRP A 88 -3.27 7.49 -2.45
CA TRP A 88 -3.02 6.31 -1.62
C TRP A 88 -1.58 5.79 -1.82
N ALA A 89 -1.17 5.60 -3.07
CA ALA A 89 0.16 5.10 -3.40
C ALA A 89 1.28 6.02 -2.89
N ARG A 90 1.08 7.34 -2.85
CA ARG A 90 2.05 8.33 -2.32
C ARG A 90 2.37 8.18 -0.83
N LEU A 91 1.55 7.44 -0.07
CA LEU A 91 1.87 7.09 1.31
C LEU A 91 3.00 6.05 1.39
N PHE A 92 3.23 5.28 0.32
CA PHE A 92 4.15 4.14 0.27
C PHE A 92 5.29 4.33 -0.74
N ILE A 93 4.98 4.86 -1.91
CA ILE A 93 5.90 5.07 -3.02
C ILE A 93 6.39 6.52 -2.93
N ARG A 94 7.65 6.66 -2.49
CA ARG A 94 8.33 7.94 -2.33
C ARG A 94 9.36 8.12 -3.46
N LYS A 95 9.53 9.34 -3.95
CA LYS A 95 10.57 9.65 -4.96
C LYS A 95 11.95 9.52 -4.34
N LYS A 96 12.97 9.32 -5.18
CA LYS A 96 14.36 9.33 -4.73
C LYS A 96 14.67 10.65 -4.01
N GLY A 97 15.14 10.55 -2.76
CA GLY A 97 15.45 11.70 -1.90
C GLY A 97 14.34 12.09 -0.92
N GLU A 98 13.11 11.59 -1.09
CA GLU A 98 12.05 11.79 -0.11
C GLU A 98 12.22 10.83 1.09
N LYS A 99 11.80 11.28 2.28
CA LYS A 99 11.85 10.43 3.47
C LYS A 99 10.69 9.43 3.44
N LEU A 100 10.93 8.25 4.02
CA LEU A 100 9.86 7.32 4.33
C LEU A 100 8.98 7.91 5.43
N LEU A 101 7.68 7.73 5.28
CA LEU A 101 6.72 8.20 6.26
C LEU A 101 6.73 7.30 7.49
N ARG A 102 6.61 7.91 8.67
CA ARG A 102 6.34 7.15 9.89
C ARG A 102 4.90 6.67 9.84
N ALA A 103 4.68 5.43 10.27
CA ALA A 103 3.35 4.89 10.43
C ALA A 103 3.25 4.01 11.68
N GLU A 104 2.02 3.76 12.11
CA GLU A 104 1.65 2.84 13.17
C GLU A 104 0.60 1.87 12.61
N LEU A 105 0.88 0.58 12.72
CA LEU A 105 -0.01 -0.50 12.28
C LEU A 105 -0.54 -1.24 13.51
N THR A 106 -1.85 -1.35 13.63
CA THR A 106 -2.50 -2.24 14.59
C THR A 106 -3.21 -3.34 13.81
N LYS A 107 -2.70 -4.57 13.94
CA LYS A 107 -3.29 -5.73 13.27
C LYS A 107 -4.69 -6.00 13.82
N CYS A 108 -5.66 -6.26 12.95
CA CYS A 108 -6.94 -6.80 13.42
C CYS A 108 -6.71 -8.19 14.00
N LYS A 109 -7.32 -8.49 15.15
CA LYS A 109 -7.34 -9.87 15.65
C LYS A 109 -8.19 -10.68 14.68
N ASN A 110 -7.57 -11.54 13.88
CA ASN A 110 -8.32 -12.59 13.18
C ASN A 110 -9.07 -13.39 14.24
N LYS A 111 -10.40 -13.36 14.19
CA LYS A 111 -11.26 -14.34 14.86
C LYS A 111 -11.42 -15.52 13.92
#